data_AF-A0A2G5SHY4-F1
#
_entry.id   AF-A0A2G5SHY4-F1
#
_cell.length_a   1.000
_cell.length_b   1.000
_cell.length_c   1.000
_cell.angle_alpha   90.00
_cell.angle_beta   90.00
_cell.angle_gamma   90.00
#
_symmetry.space_group_name_H-M   'P 1'
#
loop_
_entity.id
_entity.type
_entity.pdbx_description
1 polymer ?
#
loop_
_entity_poly.entity_id
_entity_poly.type
_entity_poly.pdbx_seq_one_letter_code
_entity_poly.pdbx_strand_id
1 'polypeptide(L)'
;MERVCSKPDTLRIPLSPGKLESIDFDPCCAPQRDQTLRFFETEQFKQAKHVQLKEHLNEEDLLRFSHLKSFKCNLTFLEEVDFQRIRGIISTFEVLESCELKYRDVFDAFPIRTIAQALEEEIPFGPLKTINHRYPIPESNDYLDFTIEQEWYYCTIKIVKTR
;
A
#
# COMPACT_ATOMS: atom_id res chain seq x y z
N MET A 1 -6.33 -12.44 13.23
CA MET A 1 -6.36 -11.04 12.77
C MET A 1 -6.92 -10.22 13.92
N GLU A 2 -6.06 -9.54 14.68
CA GLU A 2 -6.48 -8.69 15.80
C GLU A 2 -6.91 -7.32 15.24
N ARG A 3 -8.14 -6.91 15.55
CA ARG A 3 -8.69 -5.61 15.13
C ARG A 3 -8.32 -4.56 16.16
N VAL A 4 -7.65 -3.50 15.73
CA VAL A 4 -7.36 -2.31 16.55
C VAL A 4 -8.26 -1.17 16.07
N CYS A 5 -9.43 -0.98 16.70
CA CYS A 5 -10.24 0.24 16.52
C CYS A 5 -9.88 1.21 17.65
N SER A 6 -9.34 2.36 17.29
CA SER A 6 -8.88 3.38 18.23
C SER A 6 -9.98 4.42 18.43
N LYS A 7 -10.40 4.64 19.69
CA LYS A 7 -11.20 5.82 20.10
C LYS A 7 -10.28 6.88 20.70
N PRO A 8 -10.62 8.18 20.59
CA PRO A 8 -9.70 9.30 20.86
C PRO A 8 -9.11 9.35 22.28
N ASP A 9 -9.72 8.71 23.28
CA ASP A 9 -9.30 8.79 24.69
C ASP A 9 -8.71 7.50 25.27
N THR A 10 -8.33 6.50 24.46
CA THR A 10 -7.88 5.21 25.04
C THR A 10 -6.74 4.55 24.24
N LEU A 11 -5.58 5.20 24.19
CA LEU A 11 -4.31 4.53 23.88
C LEU A 11 -3.84 3.72 25.11
N ARG A 12 -4.59 2.70 25.50
CA ARG A 12 -4.12 1.73 26.49
C ARG A 12 -4.81 0.38 26.31
N ILE A 13 -4.42 -0.34 25.27
CA ILE A 13 -4.68 -1.76 25.17
C ILE A 13 -3.39 -2.49 25.59
N PRO A 14 -3.39 -3.26 26.69
CA PRO A 14 -2.25 -4.08 27.05
C PRO A 14 -2.19 -5.27 26.08
N LEU A 15 -1.45 -5.12 24.99
CA LEU A 15 -1.14 -6.21 24.07
C LEU A 15 0.16 -6.86 24.55
N SER A 16 0.11 -8.15 24.86
CA SER A 16 1.25 -8.92 25.34
C SER A 16 2.41 -8.84 24.33
N PRO A 17 3.63 -8.45 24.76
CA PRO A 17 4.79 -8.40 23.88
C PRO A 17 5.10 -9.80 23.34
N GLY A 18 5.23 -9.96 22.02
CA GLY A 18 5.78 -11.16 21.40
C GLY A 18 4.85 -12.04 20.54
N LYS A 19 3.65 -11.58 20.15
CA LYS A 19 2.74 -12.43 19.34
C LYS A 19 1.97 -11.77 18.18
N LEU A 20 2.14 -10.48 17.92
CA LEU A 20 1.39 -9.78 16.87
C LEU A 20 2.05 -9.93 15.50
N GLU A 21 1.59 -10.91 14.72
CA GLU A 21 2.02 -11.07 13.33
C GLU A 21 1.23 -10.17 12.37
N SER A 22 0.00 -9.76 12.73
CA SER A 22 -0.89 -9.00 11.82
C SER A 22 -1.74 -7.95 12.55
N ILE A 23 -1.84 -6.75 11.98
CA ILE A 23 -2.65 -5.64 12.49
C ILE A 23 -3.69 -5.21 11.45
N ASP A 24 -4.95 -5.04 11.87
CA ASP A 24 -6.00 -4.35 11.10
C ASP A 24 -6.35 -3.04 11.82
N PHE A 25 -6.06 -1.90 11.19
CA PHE A 25 -6.27 -0.58 11.77
C PHE A 25 -7.25 0.25 10.92
N ASP A 26 -8.30 0.68 11.60
CA ASP A 26 -9.44 1.43 11.06
C ASP A 26 -9.77 2.58 12.01
N PRO A 27 -9.39 3.83 11.70
CA PRO A 27 -9.75 4.98 12.52
C PRO A 27 -11.24 5.23 12.40
N CYS A 28 -11.94 4.82 13.44
CA CYS A 28 -13.39 4.82 13.47
C CYS A 28 -14.01 6.25 13.42
N CYS A 29 -13.23 7.36 13.42
CA CYS A 29 -13.72 8.76 13.31
C CYS A 29 -12.67 9.76 12.78
N ALA A 30 -12.93 10.38 11.61
CA ALA A 30 -12.27 11.56 11.00
C ALA A 30 -10.74 11.45 10.72
N PRO A 31 -10.23 12.09 9.64
CA PRO A 31 -8.83 12.00 9.29
C PRO A 31 -7.99 12.74 10.33
N GLN A 32 -7.37 11.99 11.24
CA GLN A 32 -6.27 12.51 12.05
C GLN A 32 -5.01 11.85 11.56
N ARG A 33 -4.35 12.49 10.58
CA ARG A 33 -2.98 12.15 10.17
C ARG A 33 -2.09 11.94 11.40
N ASP A 34 -2.33 12.70 12.47
CA ASP A 34 -1.70 12.55 13.78
C ASP A 34 -1.89 11.17 14.43
N GLN A 35 -3.08 10.57 14.36
CA GLN A 35 -3.31 9.22 14.88
C GLN A 35 -2.55 8.17 14.07
N THR A 36 -2.56 8.29 12.74
CA THR A 36 -1.80 7.40 11.84
C THR A 36 -0.29 7.52 12.09
N LEU A 37 0.22 8.74 12.26
CA LEU A 37 1.61 8.97 12.61
C LEU A 37 1.96 8.38 13.98
N ARG A 38 1.10 8.57 14.99
CA ARG A 38 1.28 7.93 16.30
C ARG A 38 1.26 6.42 16.23
N PHE A 39 0.42 5.84 15.35
CA PHE A 39 0.37 4.40 15.14
C PHE A 39 1.72 3.85 14.64
N PHE A 40 2.38 4.55 13.71
CA PHE A 40 3.70 4.14 13.21
C PHE A 40 4.81 4.17 14.27
N GLU A 41 4.64 4.97 15.32
CA GLU A 41 5.61 5.02 16.42
C GLU A 41 5.43 3.89 17.44
N THR A 42 4.33 3.14 17.36
CA THR A 42 4.05 2.06 18.31
C THR A 42 4.97 0.86 18.11
N GLU A 43 5.35 0.21 19.21
CA GLU A 43 6.13 -1.04 19.16
C GLU A 43 5.36 -2.15 18.46
N GLN A 44 4.02 -2.14 18.53
CA GLN A 44 3.17 -3.08 17.81
C GLN A 44 3.38 -2.98 16.30
N PHE A 45 3.35 -1.76 15.76
CA PHE A 45 3.59 -1.56 14.33
C PHE A 45 5.02 -1.95 13.94
N LYS A 46 6.03 -1.54 14.72
CA LYS A 46 7.45 -1.84 14.46
C LYS A 46 7.77 -3.34 14.48
N GLN A 47 7.00 -4.14 15.22
CA GLN A 47 7.17 -5.59 15.32
C GLN A 47 6.26 -6.38 14.38
N ALA A 48 5.27 -5.74 13.77
CA ALA A 48 4.33 -6.41 12.89
C ALA A 48 5.02 -6.95 11.63
N LYS A 49 4.50 -8.06 11.10
CA LYS A 49 4.90 -8.58 9.79
C LYS A 49 3.88 -8.22 8.71
N HIS A 50 2.62 -8.10 9.10
CA HIS A 50 1.50 -7.89 8.21
C HIS A 50 0.63 -6.72 8.69
N VAL A 51 0.29 -5.77 7.81
CA VAL A 51 -0.54 -4.62 8.20
C VAL A 51 -1.63 -4.36 7.16
N GLN A 52 -2.86 -4.24 7.61
CA GLN A 52 -3.95 -3.66 6.82
C GLN A 52 -4.35 -2.32 7.44
N LEU A 53 -4.22 -1.26 6.66
CA LEU A 53 -4.54 0.11 7.02
C LEU A 53 -5.64 0.62 6.11
N LYS A 54 -6.76 1.11 6.66
CA LYS A 54 -7.84 1.70 5.86
C LYS A 54 -7.69 3.20 5.63
N GLU A 55 -6.68 3.82 6.22
CA GLU A 55 -6.38 5.23 6.03
C GLU A 55 -5.71 5.54 4.69
N HIS A 56 -5.90 6.79 4.24
CA HIS A 56 -5.23 7.33 3.06
C HIS A 56 -3.82 7.81 3.42
N LEU A 57 -2.82 7.17 2.82
CA LEU A 57 -1.41 7.48 2.97
C LEU A 57 -0.90 8.23 1.75
N ASN A 58 0.12 9.06 1.93
CA ASN A 58 0.92 9.50 0.79
C ASN A 58 2.01 8.45 0.47
N GLU A 59 2.71 8.63 -0.62
CA GLU A 59 3.74 7.68 -1.06
C GLU A 59 4.93 7.61 -0.09
N GLU A 60 5.27 8.72 0.58
CA GLU A 60 6.35 8.78 1.56
C GLU A 60 6.06 7.97 2.82
N ASP A 61 4.79 7.90 3.23
CA ASP A 61 4.37 7.11 4.37
C ASP A 61 4.65 5.60 4.14
N LEU A 62 4.74 5.15 2.89
CA LEU A 62 5.09 3.76 2.55
C LEU A 62 6.48 3.36 3.03
N LEU A 63 7.46 4.28 3.13
CA LEU A 63 8.82 3.98 3.61
C LEU A 63 8.82 3.35 5.01
N ARG A 64 7.78 3.65 5.79
CA ARG A 64 7.57 3.11 7.15
C ARG A 64 7.24 1.63 7.15
N PHE A 65 6.94 1.04 6.00
CA PHE A 65 6.47 -0.33 5.83
C PHE A 65 7.59 -1.26 5.37
N SER A 66 8.83 -0.76 5.31
CA SER A 66 10.01 -1.49 4.84
C SER A 66 10.31 -2.78 5.62
N HIS A 67 9.87 -2.87 6.89
CA HIS A 67 10.01 -4.07 7.73
C HIS A 67 8.88 -5.09 7.54
N LEU A 68 7.82 -4.75 6.81
CA LEU A 68 6.65 -5.61 6.64
C LEU A 68 6.85 -6.63 5.53
N LYS A 69 6.42 -7.86 5.79
CA LYS A 69 6.31 -8.93 4.80
C LYS A 69 5.11 -8.73 3.89
N SER A 70 4.00 -8.23 4.43
CA SER A 70 2.91 -7.80 3.56
C SER A 70 2.07 -6.68 4.12
N PHE A 71 1.45 -5.91 3.24
CA PHE A 71 0.55 -4.86 3.69
C PHE A 71 -0.53 -4.49 2.68
N LYS A 72 -1.57 -3.84 3.18
CA LYS A 72 -2.64 -3.26 2.39
C LYS A 72 -2.96 -1.86 2.90
N CYS A 73 -2.97 -0.87 2.01
CA CYS A 73 -3.31 0.50 2.38
C CYS A 73 -4.04 1.25 1.28
N ASN A 74 -4.71 2.34 1.65
CA ASN A 74 -5.25 3.28 0.68
C ASN A 74 -4.21 4.39 0.43
N LEU A 75 -4.04 4.83 -0.81
CA LEU A 75 -3.28 6.03 -1.14
C LEU A 75 -4.20 7.25 -1.18
N THR A 76 -3.63 8.42 -0.91
CA THR A 76 -4.32 9.71 -1.07
C THR A 76 -4.68 9.92 -2.54
N PHE A 77 -5.85 10.52 -2.79
CA PHE A 77 -6.39 10.79 -4.12
C PHE A 77 -6.36 12.28 -4.48
N LEU A 78 -5.70 13.09 -3.64
CA LEU A 78 -5.61 14.54 -3.82
C LEU A 78 -4.56 14.95 -4.87
N GLU A 79 -3.63 14.05 -5.19
CA GLU A 79 -2.51 14.26 -6.10
C GLU A 79 -2.42 13.11 -7.10
N GLU A 80 -1.84 13.35 -8.26
CA GLU A 80 -1.56 12.29 -9.24
C GLU A 80 -0.61 11.26 -8.64
N VAL A 81 -0.87 9.97 -8.89
CA VAL A 81 -0.04 8.88 -8.40
C VAL A 81 1.27 8.85 -9.18
N ASP A 82 2.39 9.03 -8.48
CA ASP A 82 3.71 8.78 -9.03
C ASP A 82 4.05 7.29 -8.89
N PHE A 83 3.64 6.53 -9.89
CA PHE A 83 3.90 5.09 -9.94
C PHE A 83 5.41 4.78 -9.92
N GLN A 84 6.25 5.64 -10.49
CA GLN A 84 7.69 5.45 -10.50
C GLN A 84 8.26 5.54 -9.09
N ARG A 85 7.77 6.50 -8.30
CA ARG A 85 8.12 6.63 -6.90
C ARG A 85 7.65 5.45 -6.06
N ILE A 86 6.41 5.00 -6.24
CA ILE A 86 5.90 3.78 -5.57
C ILE A 86 6.80 2.60 -5.89
N ARG A 87 7.06 2.34 -7.19
CA ARG A 87 7.94 1.25 -7.63
C ARG A 87 9.33 1.34 -7.00
N GLY A 88 9.91 2.54 -6.99
CA GLY A 88 11.20 2.82 -6.37
C GLY A 88 11.21 2.47 -4.88
N ILE A 89 10.24 2.95 -4.11
CA ILE A 89 10.11 2.67 -2.67
C ILE A 89 9.95 1.17 -2.43
N ILE A 90 8.99 0.52 -3.09
CA ILE A 90 8.67 -0.90 -2.88
C ILE A 90 9.86 -1.79 -3.26
N SER A 91 10.64 -1.43 -4.28
CA SER A 91 11.83 -2.19 -4.68
C SER A 91 12.92 -2.25 -3.59
N THR A 92 12.93 -1.31 -2.64
CA THR A 92 13.89 -1.30 -1.52
C THR A 92 13.50 -2.25 -0.37
N PHE A 93 12.31 -2.84 -0.40
CA PHE A 93 11.83 -3.65 0.71
C PHE A 93 12.36 -5.08 0.60
N GLU A 94 13.38 -5.39 1.39
CA GLU A 94 14.08 -6.67 1.34
C GLU A 94 13.16 -7.84 1.72
N VAL A 95 12.38 -7.67 2.78
CA VAL A 95 11.54 -8.72 3.39
C VAL A 95 10.13 -8.83 2.81
N LEU A 96 9.76 -7.95 1.87
CA LEU A 96 8.43 -7.91 1.28
C LEU A 96 8.12 -9.18 0.49
N GLU A 97 6.94 -9.74 0.73
CA GLU A 97 6.35 -10.85 -0.02
C GLU A 97 5.23 -10.32 -0.95
N SER A 98 4.34 -9.46 -0.44
CA SER A 98 3.29 -8.82 -1.25
C SER A 98 2.72 -7.55 -0.65
N CYS A 99 2.16 -6.66 -1.48
CA CYS A 99 1.32 -5.57 -0.99
C CYS A 99 0.15 -5.25 -1.92
N GLU A 100 -0.86 -4.58 -1.36
CA GLU A 100 -2.03 -4.11 -2.10
C GLU A 100 -2.26 -2.62 -1.81
N LEU A 101 -2.10 -1.78 -2.82
CA LEU A 101 -2.37 -0.35 -2.76
C LEU A 101 -3.72 -0.08 -3.41
N LYS A 102 -4.59 0.65 -2.72
CA LYS A 102 -5.87 1.09 -3.27
C LYS A 102 -5.88 2.59 -3.46
N TYR A 103 -6.21 3.01 -4.66
CA TYR A 103 -6.39 4.42 -4.98
C TYR A 103 -7.86 4.67 -5.31
N ARG A 104 -8.43 5.77 -4.80
CA ARG A 104 -9.78 6.19 -5.17
C ARG A 104 -9.70 7.05 -6.42
N ASP A 105 -10.28 6.54 -7.51
CA ASP A 105 -10.47 7.28 -8.75
C ASP A 105 -11.63 8.27 -8.59
N VAL A 106 -11.31 9.52 -8.25
CA VAL A 106 -12.29 10.61 -8.30
C VAL A 106 -12.13 11.29 -9.65
N PHE A 107 -13.23 11.36 -10.42
CA PHE A 107 -13.34 12.05 -11.73
C PHE A 107 -12.85 11.31 -12.99
N ASP A 108 -12.85 9.97 -13.03
CA ASP A 108 -12.27 9.20 -14.17
C ASP A 108 -10.81 9.62 -14.45
N ALA A 109 -10.15 10.14 -13.43
CA ALA A 109 -8.79 10.67 -13.51
C ALA A 109 -7.76 9.57 -13.28
N PHE A 110 -8.17 8.37 -12.83
CA PHE A 110 -7.23 7.30 -12.61
C PHE A 110 -6.74 6.75 -13.93
N PRO A 111 -5.47 6.95 -14.23
CA PRO A 111 -5.07 6.77 -15.58
C PRO A 111 -4.41 5.40 -15.66
N ILE A 112 -5.19 4.32 -15.61
CA ILE A 112 -4.66 2.98 -15.92
C ILE A 112 -3.86 3.04 -17.23
N ARG A 113 -4.31 3.85 -18.19
CA ARG A 113 -3.55 4.20 -19.40
C ARG A 113 -2.26 4.97 -19.13
N THR A 114 -2.24 6.04 -18.34
CA THR A 114 -0.97 6.75 -18.03
C THR A 114 0.00 5.85 -17.27
N ILE A 115 -0.48 4.98 -16.38
CA ILE A 115 0.37 3.98 -15.72
C ILE A 115 0.90 2.98 -16.76
N ALA A 116 0.06 2.47 -17.66
CA ALA A 116 0.51 1.63 -18.78
C ALA A 116 1.58 2.34 -19.61
N GLN A 117 1.37 3.61 -19.95
CA GLN A 117 2.34 4.44 -20.70
C GLN A 117 3.65 4.59 -19.93
N ALA A 118 3.58 4.89 -18.64
CA ALA A 118 4.75 5.05 -17.77
C ALA A 118 5.50 3.74 -17.53
N LEU A 119 4.82 2.60 -17.71
CA LEU A 119 5.39 1.25 -17.67
C LEU A 119 5.86 0.77 -19.03
N GLU A 120 5.67 1.56 -20.09
CA GLU A 120 5.93 1.21 -21.48
C GLU A 120 5.19 -0.07 -21.93
N GLU A 121 4.03 -0.33 -21.33
CA GLU A 121 3.16 -1.47 -21.66
C GLU A 121 2.34 -1.19 -22.91
N GLU A 122 2.03 -2.24 -23.67
CA GLU A 122 1.15 -2.12 -24.83
C GLU A 122 -0.28 -1.76 -24.41
N ILE A 123 -0.81 -0.70 -25.01
CA ILE A 123 -2.12 -0.16 -24.67
C ILE A 123 -3.12 -0.61 -25.74
N PRO A 124 -4.08 -1.48 -25.42
CA PRO A 124 -5.06 -1.93 -26.38
C PRO A 124 -5.96 -0.76 -26.82
N PHE A 125 -6.40 -0.85 -28.08
CA PHE A 125 -7.50 -0.03 -28.59
C PHE A 125 -8.82 -0.53 -28.00
N GLY A 126 -9.53 0.32 -27.26
CA GLY A 126 -10.71 -0.06 -26.48
C GLY A 126 -10.44 -0.14 -24.97
N PRO A 127 -11.41 -0.57 -24.14
CA PRO A 127 -11.32 -0.46 -22.68
C PRO A 127 -10.14 -1.25 -22.11
N LEU A 128 -9.33 -0.59 -21.29
CA LEU A 128 -8.24 -1.21 -20.52
C LEU A 128 -8.71 -1.33 -19.07
N LYS A 129 -8.83 -2.57 -18.58
CA LYS A 129 -9.30 -2.84 -17.21
C LYS A 129 -8.20 -3.36 -16.30
N THR A 130 -7.21 -4.02 -16.87
CA THR A 130 -6.14 -4.69 -16.13
C THR A 130 -4.82 -4.53 -16.85
N ILE A 131 -3.75 -4.26 -16.10
CA ILE A 131 -2.37 -4.31 -16.56
C ILE A 131 -1.63 -5.30 -15.68
N ASN A 132 -0.84 -6.15 -16.31
CA ASN A 132 0.18 -6.92 -15.61
C ASN A 132 1.54 -6.42 -16.07
N HIS A 133 2.40 -6.05 -15.14
CA HIS A 133 3.74 -5.54 -15.44
C HIS A 133 4.74 -6.24 -14.54
N ARG A 134 5.85 -6.70 -15.12
CA ARG A 134 6.93 -7.33 -14.38
C ARG A 134 8.15 -6.43 -14.38
N TYR A 135 8.61 -6.04 -13.20
CA TYR A 135 9.76 -5.18 -13.02
C TYR A 135 10.93 -5.96 -12.40
N PRO A 136 12.08 -6.06 -13.07
CA PRO A 136 13.29 -6.62 -12.46
C PRO A 136 13.84 -5.65 -11.40
N ILE A 137 14.14 -6.14 -10.20
CA ILE A 137 14.79 -5.32 -9.18
C ILE A 137 16.28 -5.23 -9.54
N PRO A 138 16.84 -4.02 -9.74
CA PRO A 138 18.27 -3.87 -10.02
C PRO A 138 19.12 -4.56 -8.96
N GLU A 139 20.22 -5.17 -9.39
CA GLU A 139 21.20 -5.84 -8.51
C GLU A 139 20.67 -7.06 -7.73
N SER A 140 19.44 -7.51 -8.02
CA SER A 140 18.83 -8.73 -7.48
C SER A 140 18.39 -9.67 -8.61
N ASN A 141 18.16 -10.94 -8.26
CA ASN A 141 17.43 -11.87 -9.11
C ASN A 141 15.91 -11.80 -8.88
N ASP A 142 15.47 -10.93 -7.96
CA ASP A 142 14.07 -10.75 -7.63
C ASP A 142 13.34 -9.85 -8.63
N TYR A 143 12.02 -10.03 -8.71
CA TYR A 143 11.11 -9.23 -9.52
C TYR A 143 9.96 -8.69 -8.67
N LEU A 144 9.38 -7.58 -9.11
CA LEU A 144 8.08 -7.11 -8.66
C LEU A 144 7.05 -7.37 -9.77
N ASP A 145 6.11 -8.25 -9.49
CA ASP A 145 4.97 -8.53 -10.36
C ASP A 145 3.79 -7.64 -9.94
N PHE A 146 3.44 -6.70 -10.81
CA PHE A 146 2.33 -5.77 -10.64
C PHE A 146 1.09 -6.31 -11.34
N THR A 147 -0.04 -6.28 -10.63
CA THR A 147 -1.39 -6.43 -11.20
C THR A 147 -2.19 -5.19 -10.84
N ILE A 148 -2.50 -4.37 -11.85
CA ILE A 148 -3.22 -3.11 -11.71
C ILE A 148 -4.62 -3.34 -12.27
N GLU A 149 -5.65 -3.15 -11.46
CA GLU A 149 -7.05 -3.39 -11.81
C GLU A 149 -7.87 -2.12 -11.57
N GLN A 150 -8.54 -1.63 -12.62
CA GLN A 150 -9.49 -0.52 -12.52
C GLN A 150 -10.91 -1.06 -12.30
N GLU A 151 -11.51 -0.70 -11.17
CA GLU A 151 -12.86 -1.10 -10.75
C GLU A 151 -13.68 0.13 -10.34
N TRP A 152 -14.61 0.55 -11.20
CA TRP A 152 -15.53 1.67 -10.93
C TRP A 152 -14.78 2.94 -10.47
N TYR A 153 -14.84 3.25 -9.17
CA TYR A 153 -14.22 4.42 -8.54
C TYR A 153 -12.89 4.10 -7.83
N TYR A 154 -12.31 2.94 -8.09
CA TYR A 154 -11.07 2.51 -7.45
C TYR A 154 -10.11 1.91 -8.47
N CYS A 155 -8.83 2.09 -8.20
CA CYS A 155 -7.80 1.23 -8.75
C CYS A 155 -7.13 0.45 -7.63
N THR A 156 -6.88 -0.82 -7.88
CA THR A 156 -6.11 -1.69 -7.01
C THR A 156 -4.80 -2.02 -7.70
N ILE A 157 -3.68 -1.75 -7.03
CA ILE A 157 -2.33 -2.14 -7.45
C ILE A 157 -1.88 -3.24 -6.50
N LYS A 158 -1.85 -4.47 -6.98
CA LYS A 158 -1.28 -5.61 -6.27
C LYS A 158 0.17 -5.77 -6.71
N ILE A 159 1.07 -5.94 -5.76
CA ILE A 159 2.49 -6.14 -6.02
C ILE A 159 2.91 -7.41 -5.29
N VAL A 160 3.54 -8.33 -6.01
CA VAL A 160 4.10 -9.56 -5.44
C VAL A 160 5.58 -9.57 -5.74
N LYS A 161 6.40 -9.87 -4.73
CA LYS A 161 7.84 -10.05 -4.93
C LYS A 161 8.11 -11.51 -5.27
N THR A 162 8.75 -11.76 -6.41
CA THR A 162 9.07 -13.11 -6.91
C THR A 162 10.58 -13.26 -7.14
N ARG A 163 11.03 -14.50 -7.30
CA ARG A 163 12.42 -14.90 -7.60
C ARG A 163 12.52 -15.52 -8.98
#